data_AF-A0A3D4B394-F1
#
_entry.id   AF-A0A3D4B394-F1
#
_cell.length_a   1.000
_cell.length_b   1.000
_cell.length_c   1.000
_cell.angle_alpha   90.00
_cell.angle_beta   90.00
_cell.angle_gamma   90.00
#
_symmetry.space_group_name_H-M   'P 1'
#
loop_
_entity.id
_entity.type
_entity.pdbx_description
1 polymer ?
#
loop_
_entity_poly.entity_id
_entity_poly.type
_entity_poly.pdbx_seq_one_letter_code
_entity_poly.pdbx_strand_id
1 'polypeptide(L)'
;MFTQHFSLLAILLYLTLSPRIAMPAEIVINEVMADPFLESTGEFVELYNAGVDSADLSGWILGDLKDHNDVLIDYTDTFDSGAAGTVIYPGQYALIVDPGYTGTYNHIIEAYTDQNKFIMLTIQGDQTLGNGLGNSGDAIYLEFNGRRMDTFIWQRSAGGNGISWEKKEVMIEDSESNRAPSEHISGSTPGFENSTVPAPYGFYISADTTTLFSLMPDIGQTVSIALQIHNTGLMEIDFIRIYLLLNDFSERQVTYHGSIHLAPALLHSGTFSGNPCTGEITRCPLLQVSTNFSPRFMIRLPLRFPSHFPIIVSS
;
A
#
# COMPACT_ATOMS: atom_id res chain seq x y z
N MET A 1 -5.69 34.33 50.08
CA MET A 1 -5.46 32.88 49.98
C MET A 1 -5.99 32.44 48.63
N PHE A 2 -5.10 32.16 47.68
CA PHE A 2 -5.42 31.67 46.35
C PHE A 2 -5.52 30.14 46.41
N THR A 3 -6.63 29.57 45.96
CA THR A 3 -6.75 28.12 45.66
C THR A 3 -6.96 27.98 44.17
N GLN A 4 -5.91 27.56 43.46
CA GLN A 4 -6.00 27.18 42.04
C GLN A 4 -6.69 25.82 41.93
N HIS A 5 -7.72 25.72 41.09
CA HIS A 5 -8.25 24.45 40.61
C HIS A 5 -7.59 24.13 39.26
N PHE A 6 -6.61 23.24 39.29
CA PHE A 6 -6.14 22.55 38.09
C PHE A 6 -7.05 21.34 37.86
N SER A 7 -7.98 21.46 36.92
CA SER A 7 -8.73 20.30 36.42
C SER A 7 -7.81 19.48 35.51
N LEU A 8 -7.25 18.39 36.04
CA LEU A 8 -6.67 17.30 35.24
C LEU A 8 -7.80 16.62 34.46
N LEU A 9 -8.02 17.05 33.23
CA LEU A 9 -8.68 16.20 32.24
C LEU A 9 -7.59 15.28 31.68
N ALA A 10 -7.35 14.17 32.37
CA ALA A 10 -6.56 13.07 31.85
C ALA A 10 -7.34 12.46 30.67
N ILE A 11 -7.05 12.94 29.45
CA ILE A 11 -7.42 12.25 28.23
C ILE A 11 -6.62 10.95 28.24
N LEU A 12 -7.25 9.90 28.75
CA LEU A 12 -6.79 8.54 28.68
C LEU A 12 -6.96 8.11 27.21
N LEU A 13 -6.05 8.59 26.36
CA LEU A 13 -5.86 8.09 25.02
C LEU A 13 -5.30 6.66 25.18
N TYR A 14 -6.21 5.69 25.30
CA TYR A 14 -5.87 4.30 25.05
C TYR A 14 -5.49 4.20 23.56
N LEU A 15 -4.25 4.54 23.22
CA LEU A 15 -3.60 3.85 22.12
C LEU A 15 -3.58 2.39 22.56
N THR A 16 -4.51 1.60 22.05
CA THR A 16 -4.31 0.17 21.91
C THR A 16 -3.24 -0.02 20.84
N LEU A 17 -2.00 0.35 21.17
CA LEU A 17 -0.85 -0.36 20.64
C LEU A 17 -0.99 -1.75 21.22
N SER A 18 -1.80 -2.59 20.57
CA SER A 18 -1.62 -4.03 20.69
C SER A 18 -0.17 -4.24 20.28
N PRO A 19 0.75 -4.66 21.17
CA PRO A 19 2.04 -5.10 20.69
C PRO A 19 1.71 -6.29 19.78
N ARG A 20 1.79 -6.08 18.46
CA ARG A 20 1.82 -7.19 17.53
C ARG A 20 3.03 -7.99 17.98
N ILE A 21 2.79 -9.20 18.47
CA ILE A 21 3.86 -10.10 18.90
C ILE A 21 4.61 -10.42 17.62
N ALA A 22 5.72 -9.72 17.37
CA ALA A 22 6.62 -10.05 16.28
C ALA A 22 7.15 -11.46 16.56
N MET A 23 6.78 -12.40 15.70
CA MET A 23 7.27 -13.77 15.80
C MET A 23 8.73 -13.80 15.31
N PRO A 24 9.61 -14.63 15.91
CA PRO A 24 11.03 -14.71 15.57
C PRO A 24 11.25 -14.80 14.05
N ALA A 25 10.54 -15.72 13.38
CA ALA A 25 10.35 -15.70 11.94
C ALA A 25 8.84 -15.80 11.63
N GLU A 26 8.37 -14.95 10.73
CA GLU A 26 6.99 -14.94 10.23
C GLU A 26 7.05 -15.08 8.71
N ILE A 27 7.19 -16.33 8.27
CA ILE A 27 7.23 -16.65 6.84
C ILE A 27 5.81 -16.80 6.34
N VAL A 28 5.46 -16.00 5.33
CA VAL A 28 4.13 -15.95 4.74
C VAL A 28 4.20 -16.30 3.26
N ILE A 29 3.11 -16.87 2.74
CA ILE A 29 2.92 -17.05 1.30
C ILE A 29 2.58 -15.68 0.72
N ASN A 30 3.50 -15.09 -0.03
CA ASN A 30 3.41 -13.71 -0.50
C ASN A 30 2.74 -13.59 -1.87
N GLU A 31 3.12 -14.44 -2.82
CA GLU A 31 2.64 -14.41 -4.19
C GLU A 31 2.46 -15.85 -4.72
N VAL A 32 1.47 -16.09 -5.57
CA VAL A 32 1.23 -17.40 -6.20
C VAL A 32 0.86 -17.23 -7.67
N MET A 33 1.62 -17.84 -8.57
CA MET A 33 1.32 -17.94 -9.99
C MET A 33 0.74 -19.33 -10.31
N ALA A 34 -0.60 -19.41 -10.35
CA ALA A 34 -1.34 -20.65 -10.60
C ALA A 34 -1.93 -20.75 -12.03
N ASP A 35 -1.66 -19.77 -12.89
CA ASP A 35 -2.15 -19.73 -14.27
C ASP A 35 -1.10 -19.04 -15.15
N PRO A 36 0.15 -19.54 -15.23
CA PRO A 36 1.17 -18.94 -16.07
C PRO A 36 0.84 -19.02 -17.58
N PHE A 37 1.65 -18.40 -18.43
CA PHE A 37 1.52 -18.61 -19.88
C PHE A 37 1.95 -20.01 -20.32
N LEU A 38 2.84 -20.64 -19.54
CA LEU A 38 3.33 -21.99 -19.75
C LEU A 38 3.19 -22.78 -18.45
N GLU A 39 2.05 -23.46 -18.30
CA GLU A 39 1.66 -24.22 -17.11
C GLU A 39 2.73 -25.19 -16.62
N SER A 40 3.42 -25.89 -17.54
CA SER A 40 4.36 -26.96 -17.18
C SER A 40 5.66 -26.49 -16.51
N THR A 41 5.97 -25.19 -16.55
CA THR A 41 7.27 -24.67 -16.05
C THR A 41 7.18 -23.27 -15.46
N GLY A 42 5.98 -22.71 -15.36
CA GLY A 42 5.73 -21.32 -14.95
C GLY A 42 5.01 -21.20 -13.61
N GLU A 43 4.63 -22.29 -12.98
CA GLU A 43 4.05 -22.21 -11.64
C GLU A 43 5.13 -21.77 -10.64
N PHE A 44 4.73 -20.89 -9.72
CA PHE A 44 5.59 -20.52 -8.61
C PHE A 44 4.79 -20.15 -7.37
N VAL A 45 5.44 -20.30 -6.22
CA VAL A 45 5.00 -19.78 -4.93
C VAL A 45 6.12 -18.94 -4.36
N GLU A 46 5.84 -17.69 -4.03
CA GLU A 46 6.79 -16.82 -3.36
C GLU A 46 6.50 -16.76 -1.86
N LEU A 47 7.55 -16.86 -1.06
CA LEU A 47 7.53 -16.62 0.37
C LEU A 47 8.19 -15.29 0.71
N TYR A 48 7.69 -14.62 1.75
CA TYR A 48 8.28 -13.41 2.32
C TYR A 48 8.55 -13.58 3.80
N ASN A 49 9.71 -13.12 4.28
CA ASN A 49 10.01 -13.05 5.71
C ASN A 49 9.53 -11.72 6.31
N ALA A 50 8.34 -11.77 6.91
CA ALA A 50 7.73 -10.65 7.63
C ALA A 50 8.19 -10.55 9.10
N GLY A 51 9.02 -11.51 9.55
CA GLY A 51 9.56 -11.56 10.90
C GLY A 51 10.76 -10.63 11.12
N VAL A 52 11.41 -10.80 12.27
CA VAL A 52 12.58 -9.99 12.69
C VAL A 52 13.89 -10.77 12.73
N ASP A 53 13.83 -12.10 12.65
CA ASP A 53 14.99 -12.99 12.53
C ASP A 53 15.04 -13.64 11.13
N SER A 54 16.22 -14.13 10.76
CA SER A 54 16.38 -14.97 9.58
C SER A 54 15.69 -16.33 9.75
N ALA A 55 15.18 -16.89 8.66
CA ALA A 55 14.67 -18.26 8.62
C ALA A 55 15.45 -19.09 7.60
N ASP A 56 15.87 -20.28 8.03
CA ASP A 56 16.35 -21.32 7.13
C ASP A 56 15.15 -22.16 6.69
N LEU A 57 14.85 -22.10 5.40
CA LEU A 57 13.72 -22.78 4.76
C LEU A 57 14.04 -24.23 4.35
N SER A 58 15.26 -24.72 4.59
CA SER A 58 15.62 -26.10 4.29
C SER A 58 14.73 -27.08 5.05
N GLY A 59 14.14 -28.03 4.33
CA GLY A 59 13.28 -29.04 4.94
C GLY A 59 11.87 -28.57 5.33
N TRP A 60 11.52 -27.31 5.06
CA TRP A 60 10.12 -26.86 5.13
C TRP A 60 9.31 -27.56 4.05
N ILE A 61 7.99 -27.63 4.22
CA ILE A 61 7.10 -28.31 3.29
C ILE A 61 6.13 -27.31 2.66
N LEU A 62 6.03 -27.34 1.33
CA LEU A 62 4.94 -26.71 0.58
C LEU A 62 3.83 -27.74 0.36
N GLY A 63 2.82 -27.75 1.21
CA GLY A 63 1.73 -28.70 1.10
C GLY A 63 0.59 -28.21 0.20
N ASP A 64 -0.12 -29.17 -0.38
CA ASP A 64 -1.43 -29.09 -1.01
C ASP A 64 -2.42 -30.00 -0.24
N LEU A 65 -3.72 -29.82 -0.42
CA LEU A 65 -4.74 -30.70 0.13
C LEU A 65 -4.60 -32.17 -0.33
N LYS A 66 -3.96 -32.44 -1.47
CA LYS A 66 -3.78 -33.82 -1.96
C LYS A 66 -2.32 -34.28 -2.06
N ASP A 67 -1.36 -33.38 -1.91
CA ASP A 67 0.08 -33.69 -1.84
C ASP A 67 0.75 -32.99 -0.66
N HIS A 68 1.67 -33.65 0.02
CA HIS A 68 2.41 -33.07 1.16
C HIS A 68 3.89 -33.48 1.17
N ASN A 69 4.44 -33.84 0.01
CA ASN A 69 5.80 -34.38 -0.08
C ASN A 69 6.84 -33.38 -0.59
N ASP A 70 6.42 -32.14 -0.87
CA ASP A 70 7.27 -31.08 -1.42
C ASP A 70 8.17 -30.46 -0.37
N VAL A 71 9.28 -31.13 -0.12
CA VAL A 71 10.33 -30.65 0.77
C VAL A 71 11.16 -29.58 0.05
N LEU A 72 11.24 -28.39 0.63
CA LEU A 72 11.97 -27.26 0.09
C LEU A 72 13.49 -27.48 0.18
N ILE A 73 14.16 -27.24 -0.94
CA ILE A 73 15.61 -27.28 -1.12
C ILE A 73 16.08 -26.07 -1.94
N ASP A 74 17.37 -25.77 -1.87
CA ASP A 74 18.02 -24.75 -2.70
C ASP A 74 17.86 -25.08 -4.19
N TYR A 75 17.53 -24.07 -5.01
CA TYR A 75 17.45 -24.25 -6.47
C TYR A 75 18.81 -23.94 -7.10
N THR A 76 19.52 -24.98 -7.56
CA THR A 76 20.91 -24.84 -8.04
C THR A 76 21.08 -25.16 -9.53
N ASP A 77 20.05 -24.95 -10.35
CA ASP A 77 20.12 -25.19 -11.80
C ASP A 77 20.56 -23.93 -12.58
N THR A 78 20.65 -24.04 -13.89
CA THR A 78 21.17 -23.06 -14.83
C THR A 78 20.36 -21.76 -14.87
N PHE A 79 19.09 -21.80 -14.45
CA PHE A 79 18.21 -20.64 -14.38
C PHE A 79 18.11 -20.02 -12.99
N ASP A 80 18.97 -20.44 -12.05
CA ASP A 80 19.04 -19.81 -10.73
C ASP A 80 19.48 -18.35 -10.86
N SER A 81 18.55 -17.45 -10.53
CA SER A 81 18.77 -16.02 -10.46
C SER A 81 18.89 -15.52 -9.02
N GLY A 82 18.74 -16.39 -8.01
CA GLY A 82 18.82 -16.02 -6.60
C GLY A 82 20.22 -16.09 -6.01
N ALA A 83 20.33 -15.65 -4.76
CA ALA A 83 21.49 -15.98 -3.94
C ALA A 83 21.43 -17.45 -3.50
N ALA A 84 22.59 -18.09 -3.43
CA ALA A 84 22.68 -19.50 -3.04
C ALA A 84 22.25 -19.76 -1.60
N GLY A 85 21.55 -20.87 -1.39
CA GLY A 85 21.17 -21.40 -0.09
C GLY A 85 19.69 -21.18 0.25
N THR A 86 19.31 -21.59 1.45
CA THR A 86 17.91 -21.69 1.88
C THR A 86 17.50 -20.64 2.91
N VAL A 87 18.35 -19.65 3.17
CA VAL A 87 18.15 -18.69 4.26
C VAL A 87 17.64 -17.35 3.74
N ILE A 88 16.50 -16.90 4.27
CA ILE A 88 15.98 -15.54 4.04
C ILE A 88 16.03 -14.70 5.32
N TYR A 89 16.58 -13.49 5.20
CA TYR A 89 16.60 -12.49 6.26
C TYR A 89 15.28 -11.69 6.31
N PRO A 90 15.02 -10.91 7.37
CA PRO A 90 13.85 -10.03 7.42
C PRO A 90 13.75 -9.14 6.17
N GLY A 91 12.56 -9.10 5.56
CA GLY A 91 12.32 -8.31 4.36
C GLY A 91 12.87 -8.90 3.06
N GLN A 92 13.20 -10.20 3.05
CA GLN A 92 13.65 -10.94 1.87
C GLN A 92 12.61 -11.93 1.37
N TYR A 93 12.80 -12.34 0.12
CA TYR A 93 11.90 -13.19 -0.65
C TYR A 93 12.57 -14.52 -1.01
N ALA A 94 11.77 -15.58 -1.06
CA ALA A 94 12.17 -16.86 -1.63
C ALA A 94 11.16 -17.29 -2.69
N LEU A 95 11.60 -17.48 -3.93
CA LEU A 95 10.75 -17.99 -5.01
C LEU A 95 10.89 -19.50 -5.12
N ILE A 96 9.81 -20.22 -4.83
CA ILE A 96 9.72 -21.66 -5.03
C ILE A 96 9.22 -21.91 -6.44
N VAL A 97 10.04 -22.59 -7.24
CA VAL A 97 9.72 -22.94 -8.63
C VAL A 97 9.73 -24.46 -8.82
N ASP A 98 9.01 -24.93 -9.83
CA ASP A 98 9.08 -26.32 -10.26
C ASP A 98 10.52 -26.75 -10.58
N PRO A 99 10.89 -28.02 -10.37
CA PRO A 99 12.19 -28.55 -10.79
C PRO A 99 12.41 -28.43 -12.30
N GLY A 100 11.33 -28.33 -13.09
CA GLY A 100 11.34 -28.09 -14.53
C GLY A 100 11.44 -26.63 -14.95
N TYR A 101 11.66 -25.68 -14.03
CA TYR A 101 11.69 -24.25 -14.32
C TYR A 101 12.66 -23.89 -15.46
N THR A 102 12.18 -23.06 -16.39
CA THR A 102 12.89 -22.71 -17.64
C THR A 102 13.38 -21.26 -17.70
N GLY A 103 13.44 -20.56 -16.57
CA GLY A 103 13.86 -19.15 -16.54
C GLY A 103 12.77 -18.16 -16.97
N THR A 104 11.49 -18.58 -16.97
CA THR A 104 10.36 -17.79 -17.47
C THR A 104 10.27 -16.39 -16.84
N TYR A 105 10.66 -16.25 -15.57
CA TYR A 105 10.59 -15.00 -14.79
C TYR A 105 11.94 -14.28 -14.64
N ASN A 106 13.06 -14.85 -15.12
CA ASN A 106 14.40 -14.29 -14.87
C ASN A 106 14.52 -12.87 -15.39
N HIS A 107 13.92 -12.56 -16.54
CA HIS A 107 13.91 -11.21 -17.10
C HIS A 107 13.18 -10.16 -16.22
N ILE A 108 12.20 -10.58 -15.42
CA ILE A 108 11.49 -9.73 -14.45
C ILE A 108 12.34 -9.60 -13.19
N ILE A 109 12.82 -10.72 -12.66
CA ILE A 109 13.69 -10.78 -11.48
C ILE A 109 14.91 -9.89 -11.67
N GLU A 110 15.63 -10.02 -12.78
CA GLU A 110 16.81 -9.22 -13.12
C GLU A 110 16.51 -7.72 -13.23
N ALA A 111 15.30 -7.34 -13.63
CA ALA A 111 14.92 -5.96 -13.85
C ALA A 111 14.47 -5.23 -12.56
N TYR A 112 13.84 -5.95 -11.63
CA TYR A 112 13.13 -5.33 -10.50
C TYR A 112 13.59 -5.80 -9.11
N THR A 113 14.33 -6.90 -9.02
CA THR A 113 14.73 -7.50 -7.73
C THR A 113 16.11 -7.03 -7.27
N ASP A 114 16.23 -6.72 -5.98
CA ASP A 114 17.54 -6.64 -5.32
C ASP A 114 18.06 -8.06 -5.07
N GLN A 115 19.06 -8.48 -5.83
CA GLN A 115 19.61 -9.84 -5.77
C GLN A 115 20.20 -10.22 -4.40
N ASN A 116 20.44 -9.24 -3.51
CA ASN A 116 20.86 -9.53 -2.14
C ASN A 116 19.69 -9.86 -1.21
N LYS A 117 18.44 -9.74 -1.68
CA LYS A 117 17.21 -9.96 -0.92
C LYS A 117 16.38 -11.12 -1.45
N PHE A 118 16.95 -11.94 -2.31
CA PHE A 118 16.22 -12.93 -3.07
C PHE A 118 16.99 -14.25 -3.13
N ILE A 119 16.29 -15.34 -2.87
CA ILE A 119 16.77 -16.70 -3.11
C ILE A 119 15.76 -17.45 -3.99
N MET A 120 16.22 -18.51 -4.64
CA MET A 120 15.35 -19.43 -5.35
C MET A 120 15.38 -20.80 -4.66
N LEU A 121 14.21 -21.39 -4.54
CA LEU A 121 14.00 -22.72 -3.97
C LEU A 121 13.30 -23.60 -4.99
N THR A 122 13.42 -24.90 -4.79
CA THR A 122 12.61 -25.89 -5.49
C THR A 122 12.22 -27.01 -4.53
N ILE A 123 11.50 -27.99 -5.03
CA ILE A 123 10.97 -29.11 -4.27
C ILE A 123 11.77 -30.38 -4.55
N GLN A 124 11.94 -31.20 -3.54
CA GLN A 124 12.59 -32.50 -3.67
C GLN A 124 11.58 -33.61 -3.94
N GLY A 125 11.79 -34.37 -5.02
CA GLY A 125 11.12 -35.65 -5.22
C GLY A 125 9.82 -35.61 -6.03
N ASP A 126 9.33 -34.41 -6.38
CA ASP A 126 8.23 -34.20 -7.33
C ASP A 126 8.69 -33.45 -8.59
N GLN A 127 7.79 -33.22 -9.53
CA GLN A 127 7.97 -32.43 -10.75
C GLN A 127 7.06 -31.20 -10.82
N THR A 128 6.04 -31.11 -9.96
CA THR A 128 5.08 -30.00 -9.90
C THR A 128 4.88 -29.53 -8.48
N LEU A 129 4.71 -28.23 -8.24
CA LEU A 129 4.33 -27.70 -6.93
C LEU A 129 2.96 -28.22 -6.49
N GLY A 130 2.88 -28.82 -5.31
CA GLY A 130 1.69 -29.49 -4.80
C GLY A 130 1.29 -30.65 -5.71
N ASN A 131 0.04 -30.66 -6.15
CA ASN A 131 -0.42 -31.55 -7.24
C ASN A 131 -0.62 -30.79 -8.58
N GLY A 132 0.19 -29.74 -8.80
CA GLY A 132 -0.08 -28.66 -9.75
C GLY A 132 -1.03 -27.62 -9.15
N LEU A 133 -0.79 -26.34 -9.43
CA LEU A 133 -1.56 -25.24 -8.85
C LEU A 133 -2.83 -24.98 -9.68
N GLY A 134 -3.98 -25.43 -9.19
CA GLY A 134 -5.23 -25.36 -9.96
C GLY A 134 -5.73 -23.95 -10.32
N ASN A 135 -5.88 -23.62 -11.60
CA ASN A 135 -6.27 -22.29 -12.10
C ASN A 135 -7.72 -21.89 -11.70
N SER A 136 -8.58 -22.88 -11.45
CA SER A 136 -10.01 -22.67 -11.09
C SER A 136 -10.30 -22.83 -9.60
N GLY A 137 -9.26 -22.86 -8.78
CA GLY A 137 -9.35 -22.96 -7.33
C GLY A 137 -8.51 -24.11 -6.80
N ASP A 138 -7.72 -23.80 -5.79
CA ASP A 138 -6.87 -24.74 -5.08
C ASP A 138 -6.50 -24.22 -3.69
N ALA A 139 -5.70 -24.99 -2.95
CA ALA A 139 -5.18 -24.58 -1.66
C ALA A 139 -3.77 -25.12 -1.39
N ILE A 140 -2.87 -24.20 -1.06
CA ILE A 140 -1.52 -24.54 -0.61
C ILE A 140 -1.28 -24.07 0.82
N TYR A 141 -0.25 -24.61 1.45
CA TYR A 141 0.18 -24.22 2.77
C TYR A 141 1.65 -24.42 2.99
N LEU A 142 2.16 -23.66 3.95
CA LEU A 142 3.53 -23.78 4.40
C LEU A 142 3.54 -24.52 5.74
N GLU A 143 4.40 -25.53 5.87
CA GLU A 143 4.56 -26.30 7.10
C GLU A 143 6.03 -26.33 7.55
N PHE A 144 6.21 -26.20 8.87
CA PHE A 144 7.50 -26.36 9.52
C PHE A 144 7.35 -27.18 10.80
N ASN A 145 8.14 -28.25 10.94
CA ASN A 145 8.10 -29.16 12.10
C ASN A 145 6.69 -29.68 12.44
N GLY A 146 5.89 -30.03 11.43
CA GLY A 146 4.52 -30.53 11.61
C GLY A 146 3.51 -29.46 12.02
N ARG A 147 3.88 -28.17 11.97
CA ARG A 147 2.98 -27.05 12.24
C ARG A 147 2.74 -26.25 10.96
N ARG A 148 1.46 -26.03 10.66
CA ARG A 148 1.02 -25.13 9.59
C ARG A 148 1.34 -23.68 9.94
N MET A 149 2.11 -23.04 9.07
CA MET A 149 2.65 -21.69 9.23
C MET A 149 1.76 -20.65 8.54
N ASP A 150 1.41 -20.90 7.27
CA ASP A 150 0.50 -20.07 6.49
C ASP A 150 -0.34 -20.93 5.54
N THR A 151 -1.40 -20.37 4.97
CA THR A 151 -2.30 -21.04 4.05
C THR A 151 -2.92 -20.06 3.10
N PHE A 152 -2.90 -20.40 1.81
CA PHE A 152 -3.62 -19.67 0.80
C PHE A 152 -4.61 -20.60 0.09
N ILE A 153 -5.85 -20.12 -0.06
CA ILE A 153 -6.93 -20.82 -0.76
C ILE A 153 -7.51 -19.84 -1.77
N TRP A 154 -7.64 -20.27 -3.02
CA TRP A 154 -8.34 -19.53 -4.07
C TRP A 154 -9.45 -20.37 -4.69
N GLN A 155 -10.42 -19.70 -5.29
CA GLN A 155 -11.61 -20.34 -5.89
C GLN A 155 -11.76 -20.01 -7.38
N ARG A 156 -10.81 -19.26 -7.92
CA ARG A 156 -10.78 -18.77 -9.32
C ARG A 156 -9.37 -18.31 -9.67
N SER A 157 -9.14 -18.07 -10.96
CA SER A 157 -7.88 -17.49 -11.42
C SER A 157 -7.70 -16.05 -10.93
N ALA A 158 -6.45 -15.62 -10.86
CA ALA A 158 -6.05 -14.27 -10.46
C ALA A 158 -6.32 -13.22 -11.55
N GLY A 159 -7.10 -13.51 -12.60
CA GLY A 159 -7.31 -12.58 -13.72
C GLY A 159 -7.03 -13.18 -15.09
N GLY A 160 -6.60 -14.44 -15.15
CA GLY A 160 -6.27 -15.18 -16.36
C GLY A 160 -4.76 -15.40 -16.50
N ASN A 161 -4.36 -15.90 -17.67
CA ASN A 161 -2.97 -16.31 -17.92
C ASN A 161 -1.95 -15.21 -17.66
N GLY A 162 -0.87 -15.60 -16.97
CA GLY A 162 0.27 -14.76 -16.63
C GLY A 162 0.01 -13.77 -15.48
N ILE A 163 -1.13 -13.88 -14.78
CA ILE A 163 -1.45 -13.03 -13.63
C ILE A 163 -1.34 -13.85 -12.35
N SER A 164 -0.54 -13.38 -11.39
CA SER A 164 -0.41 -13.98 -10.07
C SER A 164 -1.40 -13.43 -9.06
N TRP A 165 -1.64 -14.21 -8.01
CA TRP A 165 -2.26 -13.75 -6.76
C TRP A 165 -1.19 -13.14 -5.86
N GLU A 166 -1.39 -11.90 -5.44
CA GLU A 166 -0.51 -11.19 -4.53
C GLU A 166 -1.20 -10.90 -3.18
N LYS A 167 -0.45 -11.00 -2.09
CA LYS A 167 -0.87 -10.60 -0.74
C LYS A 167 -0.70 -9.09 -0.57
N LYS A 168 -1.74 -8.41 -0.08
CA LYS A 168 -1.74 -6.94 0.10
C LYS A 168 -1.00 -6.52 1.35
N GLU A 169 -1.30 -7.17 2.48
CA GLU A 169 -0.71 -6.87 3.78
C GLU A 169 -0.15 -8.15 4.40
N VAL A 170 1.17 -8.22 4.52
CA VAL A 170 1.91 -9.43 4.95
C VAL A 170 1.63 -9.85 6.40
N MET A 171 1.24 -8.90 7.26
CA MET A 171 0.98 -9.13 8.69
C MET A 171 -0.51 -9.31 9.03
N ILE A 172 -1.37 -9.46 8.02
CA ILE A 172 -2.79 -9.72 8.18
C ILE A 172 -3.06 -11.17 7.79
N GLU A 173 -3.97 -11.82 8.53
CA GLU A 173 -4.45 -13.17 8.23
C GLU A 173 -4.84 -13.29 6.76
N ASP A 174 -4.49 -14.43 6.17
CA ASP A 174 -4.77 -14.66 4.78
C ASP A 174 -6.27 -14.90 4.56
N SER A 175 -6.88 -14.04 3.75
CA SER A 175 -8.28 -14.09 3.38
C SER A 175 -8.43 -13.53 1.97
N GLU A 176 -9.54 -13.82 1.29
CA GLU A 176 -9.80 -13.29 -0.05
C GLU A 176 -9.71 -11.75 -0.09
N SER A 177 -10.02 -11.07 1.02
CA SER A 177 -9.90 -9.61 1.13
C SER A 177 -8.44 -9.10 1.11
N ASN A 178 -7.50 -9.90 1.62
CA ASN A 178 -6.07 -9.61 1.71
C ASN A 178 -5.28 -10.12 0.48
N ARG A 179 -5.98 -10.55 -0.57
CA ARG A 179 -5.40 -11.03 -1.83
C ARG A 179 -5.91 -10.19 -2.99
N ALA A 180 -5.10 -10.01 -4.02
CA ALA A 180 -5.52 -9.39 -5.27
C ALA A 180 -4.69 -9.91 -6.45
N PRO A 181 -5.25 -9.87 -7.67
CA PRO A 181 -4.47 -9.96 -8.91
C PRO A 181 -3.28 -9.00 -8.91
N SER A 182 -2.13 -9.41 -9.45
CA SER A 182 -1.04 -8.48 -9.73
C SER A 182 -1.50 -7.35 -10.66
N GLU A 183 -1.13 -6.12 -10.29
CA GLU A 183 -1.34 -4.89 -11.05
C GLU A 183 -0.04 -4.45 -11.77
N HIS A 184 1.06 -5.17 -11.57
CA HIS A 184 2.32 -4.88 -12.26
C HIS A 184 2.20 -5.19 -13.76
N ILE A 185 2.95 -4.45 -14.59
CA ILE A 185 2.86 -4.57 -16.05
C ILE A 185 3.30 -5.95 -16.58
N SER A 186 4.11 -6.70 -15.81
CA SER A 186 4.47 -8.09 -16.13
C SER A 186 3.45 -9.13 -15.68
N GLY A 187 2.40 -8.74 -14.94
CA GLY A 187 1.39 -9.64 -14.38
C GLY A 187 1.84 -10.40 -13.12
N SER A 188 3.04 -10.13 -12.61
CA SER A 188 3.57 -10.74 -11.38
C SER A 188 4.75 -9.92 -10.86
N THR A 189 5.15 -10.15 -9.61
CA THR A 189 6.22 -9.43 -8.92
C THR A 189 7.27 -10.33 -8.24
N PRO A 190 7.75 -11.41 -8.89
CA PRO A 190 8.67 -12.35 -8.27
C PRO A 190 9.99 -11.66 -7.90
N GLY A 191 10.32 -11.75 -6.62
CA GLY A 191 11.53 -11.28 -5.95
C GLY A 191 11.45 -9.86 -5.39
N PHE A 192 10.31 -9.18 -5.48
CA PHE A 192 10.17 -7.80 -5.01
C PHE A 192 8.78 -7.49 -4.44
N GLU A 193 8.55 -6.23 -4.09
CA GLU A 193 7.31 -5.81 -3.43
C GLU A 193 6.09 -6.01 -4.33
N ASN A 194 5.08 -6.71 -3.80
CA ASN A 194 3.80 -6.91 -4.47
C ASN A 194 3.21 -5.59 -4.95
N SER A 195 2.73 -5.55 -6.19
CA SER A 195 2.06 -4.39 -6.76
C SER A 195 0.76 -4.01 -6.03
N THR A 196 0.19 -4.96 -5.29
CA THR A 196 -1.03 -4.78 -4.51
C THR A 196 -0.80 -4.31 -3.08
N VAL A 197 0.46 -4.13 -2.63
CA VAL A 197 0.75 -3.55 -1.32
C VAL A 197 0.16 -2.14 -1.26
N PRO A 198 -0.77 -1.85 -0.32
CA PRO A 198 -1.34 -0.52 -0.23
C PRO A 198 -0.23 0.47 0.16
N ALA A 199 -0.12 1.56 -0.59
CA ALA A 199 0.92 2.56 -0.36
C ALA A 199 0.89 3.04 1.12
N PRO A 200 2.04 3.17 1.80
CA PRO A 200 2.08 3.68 3.17
C PRO A 200 1.44 5.06 3.25
N TYR A 201 1.65 5.89 2.23
CA TYR A 201 0.97 7.18 2.08
C TYR A 201 0.34 7.25 0.68
N GLY A 202 -0.91 7.68 0.62
CA GLY A 202 -1.62 7.90 -0.63
C GLY A 202 -2.77 8.86 -0.41
N PHE A 203 -3.04 9.75 -1.36
CA PHE A 203 -4.25 10.56 -1.31
C PHE A 203 -4.74 10.92 -2.70
N TYR A 204 -6.04 11.20 -2.82
CA TYR A 204 -6.61 11.86 -3.98
C TYR A 204 -7.61 12.94 -3.58
N ILE A 205 -7.87 13.86 -4.52
CA ILE A 205 -8.88 14.91 -4.37
C ILE A 205 -10.06 14.53 -5.27
N SER A 206 -11.26 14.40 -4.71
CA SER A 206 -12.46 14.09 -5.51
C SER A 206 -12.88 15.30 -6.34
N ALA A 207 -12.99 15.14 -7.66
CA ALA A 207 -13.44 16.18 -8.57
C ALA A 207 -14.93 16.51 -8.41
N ASP A 208 -15.75 15.51 -8.04
CA ASP A 208 -17.21 15.53 -8.16
C ASP A 208 -17.92 16.38 -7.09
N THR A 209 -17.20 16.82 -6.06
CA THR A 209 -17.75 17.63 -4.95
C THR A 209 -17.12 19.02 -4.81
N THR A 210 -16.27 19.41 -5.76
CA THR A 210 -15.70 20.77 -5.80
C THR A 210 -16.79 21.77 -6.18
N THR A 211 -17.50 22.26 -5.17
CA THR A 211 -18.57 23.24 -5.34
C THR A 211 -18.00 24.65 -5.20
N LEU A 212 -18.00 25.40 -6.30
CA LEU A 212 -17.76 26.84 -6.31
C LEU A 212 -19.07 27.55 -5.93
N PHE A 213 -19.11 28.18 -4.76
CA PHE A 213 -20.32 28.85 -4.27
C PHE A 213 -20.59 30.23 -4.91
N SER A 214 -19.68 30.74 -5.75
CA SER A 214 -19.95 31.88 -6.62
C SER A 214 -19.02 31.89 -7.82
N LEU A 215 -19.57 31.79 -9.03
CA LEU A 215 -18.81 31.89 -10.28
C LEU A 215 -18.47 33.35 -10.64
N MET A 216 -19.05 34.34 -9.94
CA MET A 216 -18.81 35.78 -10.12
C MET A 216 -18.99 36.52 -8.78
N PRO A 217 -18.06 36.42 -7.83
CA PRO A 217 -18.14 37.16 -6.57
C PRO A 217 -18.03 38.67 -6.80
N ASP A 218 -18.83 39.46 -6.09
CA ASP A 218 -18.67 40.92 -6.07
C ASP A 218 -17.42 41.33 -5.29
N ILE A 219 -16.97 42.57 -5.50
CA ILE A 219 -15.88 43.19 -4.75
C ILE A 219 -16.12 43.07 -3.25
N GLY A 220 -15.18 42.41 -2.55
CA GLY A 220 -15.25 42.21 -1.10
C GLY A 220 -16.13 41.04 -0.65
N GLN A 221 -16.70 40.27 -1.58
CA GLN A 221 -17.38 39.02 -1.24
C GLN A 221 -16.37 37.90 -0.97
N THR A 222 -16.71 37.09 0.02
CA THR A 222 -15.95 35.89 0.37
C THR A 222 -16.29 34.77 -0.60
N VAL A 223 -15.27 34.16 -1.23
CA VAL A 223 -15.45 32.94 -2.02
C VAL A 223 -15.14 31.74 -1.15
N SER A 224 -15.96 30.70 -1.28
CA SER A 224 -15.74 29.42 -0.62
C SER A 224 -15.46 28.32 -1.64
N ILE A 225 -14.39 27.58 -1.42
CA ILE A 225 -14.01 26.38 -2.20
C ILE A 225 -14.15 25.19 -1.26
N ALA A 226 -14.79 24.11 -1.68
CA ALA A 226 -14.79 22.86 -0.92
C ALA A 226 -13.96 21.83 -1.66
N LEU A 227 -13.01 21.19 -0.98
CA LEU A 227 -12.23 20.06 -1.49
C LEU A 227 -12.57 18.84 -0.63
N GLN A 228 -12.80 17.70 -1.26
CA GLN A 228 -12.79 16.40 -0.57
C GLN A 228 -11.48 15.70 -0.87
N ILE A 229 -10.72 15.43 0.19
CA ILE A 229 -9.42 14.77 0.12
C ILE A 229 -9.56 13.44 0.84
N HIS A 230 -9.14 12.37 0.18
CA HIS A 230 -9.22 11.02 0.68
C HIS A 230 -7.79 10.53 0.94
N ASN A 231 -7.48 10.08 2.16
CA ASN A 231 -6.28 9.30 2.41
C ASN A 231 -6.56 7.86 1.93
N THR A 232 -5.80 7.42 0.94
CA THR A 232 -5.83 6.07 0.38
C THR A 232 -4.68 5.19 0.87
N GLY A 233 -3.75 5.76 1.65
CA GLY A 233 -2.64 5.02 2.25
C GLY A 233 -2.96 4.44 3.63
N LEU A 234 -2.07 3.59 4.12
CA LEU A 234 -2.21 2.89 5.40
C LEU A 234 -1.76 3.73 6.61
N MET A 235 -0.92 4.74 6.39
CA MET A 235 -0.39 5.60 7.46
C MET A 235 -1.14 6.94 7.53
N GLU A 236 -1.11 7.54 8.72
CA GLU A 236 -1.55 8.92 8.91
C GLU A 236 -0.65 9.86 8.10
N ILE A 237 -1.27 10.78 7.36
CA ILE A 237 -0.53 11.83 6.66
C ILE A 237 -0.48 13.03 7.60
N ASP A 238 0.69 13.27 8.19
CA ASP A 238 0.93 14.37 9.13
C ASP A 238 0.59 15.73 8.54
N PHE A 239 0.92 15.99 7.28
CA PHE A 239 0.45 17.20 6.61
C PHE A 239 0.40 17.04 5.08
N ILE A 240 -0.67 17.54 4.48
CA ILE A 240 -0.71 17.84 3.04
C ILE A 240 -0.67 19.35 2.85
N ARG A 241 0.22 19.84 1.98
CA ARG A 241 0.24 21.24 1.58
C ARG A 241 -0.51 21.41 0.25
N ILE A 242 -1.58 22.16 0.29
CA ILE A 242 -2.40 22.48 -0.89
C ILE A 242 -2.03 23.87 -1.39
N TYR A 243 -1.78 23.99 -2.69
CA TYR A 243 -1.54 25.26 -3.37
C TYR A 243 -2.76 25.57 -4.25
N LEU A 244 -3.50 26.62 -3.91
CA LEU A 244 -4.55 27.15 -4.78
C LEU A 244 -3.99 28.32 -5.56
N LEU A 245 -3.96 28.19 -6.89
CA LEU A 245 -3.56 29.24 -7.83
C LEU A 245 -4.82 29.95 -8.33
N LEU A 246 -4.96 31.22 -7.97
CA LEU A 246 -5.96 32.11 -8.58
C LEU A 246 -5.24 32.94 -9.65
N ASN A 247 -5.54 32.67 -10.92
CA ASN A 247 -5.12 33.56 -12.00
C ASN A 247 -6.07 34.75 -12.05
N ASP A 248 -5.60 35.94 -11.68
CA ASP A 248 -6.18 37.16 -12.25
C ASP A 248 -5.53 37.42 -13.62
N PHE A 249 -6.23 38.10 -14.53
CA PHE A 249 -5.71 38.43 -15.86
C PHE A 249 -4.55 39.46 -15.84
N SER A 250 -3.93 39.74 -14.69
CA SER A 250 -2.79 40.65 -14.50
C SER A 250 -1.45 39.93 -14.27
N GLU A 251 -1.35 38.63 -14.61
CA GLU A 251 -0.15 37.77 -14.41
C GLU A 251 0.26 37.60 -12.94
N ARG A 252 -0.58 38.02 -11.98
CA ARG A 252 -0.27 37.92 -10.54
C ARG A 252 -0.85 36.64 -9.96
N GLN A 253 0.04 35.73 -9.59
CA GLN A 253 -0.31 34.54 -8.82
C GLN A 253 -0.45 34.89 -7.34
N VAL A 254 -1.61 34.61 -6.76
CA VAL A 254 -1.81 34.62 -5.30
C VAL A 254 -1.82 33.17 -4.81
N THR A 255 -0.87 32.81 -3.96
CA THR A 255 -0.74 31.46 -3.40
C THR A 255 -1.32 31.40 -2.00
N TYR A 256 -2.24 30.47 -1.78
CA TYR A 256 -2.73 30.13 -0.44
C TYR A 256 -2.07 28.84 0.04
N HIS A 257 -1.72 28.80 1.32
CA HIS A 257 -1.14 27.63 1.97
C HIS A 257 -2.02 27.20 3.14
N GLY A 258 -2.17 25.89 3.30
CA GLY A 258 -2.61 25.32 4.56
C GLY A 258 -2.21 23.85 4.67
N SER A 259 -2.39 23.31 5.87
CA SER A 259 -2.04 21.95 6.23
C SER A 259 -3.26 21.22 6.78
N ILE A 260 -3.43 19.95 6.40
CA ILE A 260 -4.42 19.05 7.00
C ILE A 260 -3.72 17.76 7.40
N HIS A 261 -4.01 17.27 8.61
CA HIS A 261 -3.68 15.93 9.09
C HIS A 261 -4.78 14.96 8.65
N LEU A 262 -4.41 13.81 8.08
CA LEU A 262 -5.38 12.82 7.57
C LEU A 262 -5.10 11.42 8.13
N ALA A 263 -5.97 10.94 9.02
CA ALA A 263 -5.94 9.55 9.45
C ALA A 263 -6.45 8.57 8.35
N PRO A 264 -5.97 7.32 8.30
CA PRO A 264 -6.44 6.30 7.36
C PRO A 264 -7.93 5.99 7.53
N ALA A 265 -8.61 5.66 6.42
CA ALA A 265 -10.02 5.22 6.38
C ALA A 265 -11.05 6.18 7.05
N LEU A 266 -10.67 7.42 7.36
CA LEU A 266 -11.50 8.44 8.00
C LEU A 266 -11.63 9.67 7.11
N LEU A 267 -12.88 10.07 6.85
CA LEU A 267 -13.20 11.31 6.15
C LEU A 267 -12.84 12.50 7.05
N HIS A 268 -11.73 13.18 6.78
CA HIS A 268 -11.16 14.19 7.70
C HIS A 268 -11.48 15.62 7.29
N SER A 269 -12.34 16.35 8.03
CA SER A 269 -12.77 17.72 7.71
C SER A 269 -12.05 18.90 8.39
N GLY A 270 -11.60 19.89 7.61
CA GLY A 270 -10.86 21.08 8.06
C GLY A 270 -11.28 22.42 7.40
N THR A 271 -11.16 23.52 8.13
CA THR A 271 -11.46 24.90 7.69
C THR A 271 -10.16 25.67 7.43
N PHE A 272 -10.08 26.46 6.35
CA PHE A 272 -8.98 27.38 6.09
C PHE A 272 -9.50 28.82 6.15
N SER A 273 -8.77 29.71 6.84
CA SER A 273 -9.00 31.15 6.84
C SER A 273 -7.67 31.90 6.76
N GLY A 274 -7.51 32.79 5.78
CA GLY A 274 -6.36 33.68 5.67
C GLY A 274 -6.76 34.99 4.97
N ASN A 275 -6.16 36.11 5.37
CA ASN A 275 -6.28 37.37 4.63
C ASN A 275 -5.28 37.37 3.46
N PRO A 276 -5.64 37.93 2.30
CA PRO A 276 -4.74 38.02 1.15
C PRO A 276 -3.50 38.82 1.55
N CYS A 277 -2.30 38.24 1.31
CA CYS A 277 -1.05 38.97 1.49
C CYS A 277 -1.00 40.04 0.37
N THR A 278 -1.37 41.29 0.68
CA THR A 278 -1.23 42.45 -0.21
C THR A 278 -0.10 43.35 0.26
N GLY A 279 0.90 43.57 -0.59
CA GLY A 279 2.01 44.49 -0.33
C GLY A 279 3.11 43.95 0.61
N GLU A 280 4.24 44.66 0.66
CA GLU A 280 5.51 44.34 1.36
C GLU A 280 5.36 43.97 2.85
N ILE A 281 4.84 42.78 3.16
CA ILE A 281 4.76 42.25 4.52
C ILE A 281 5.51 40.91 4.54
N THR A 282 6.61 40.88 5.28
CA THR A 282 7.59 39.78 5.36
C THR A 282 7.13 38.59 6.20
N ARG A 283 5.89 38.54 6.70
CA ARG A 283 5.31 37.37 7.39
C ARG A 283 3.80 37.25 7.15
N CYS A 284 3.38 36.21 6.41
CA CYS A 284 1.97 35.80 6.37
C CYS A 284 1.61 35.09 7.71
N PRO A 285 0.43 35.34 8.31
CA PRO A 285 0.06 34.76 9.60
C PRO A 285 -0.12 33.23 9.51
N LEU A 286 0.22 32.54 10.59
CA LEU A 286 0.02 31.10 10.78
C LEU A 286 -1.47 30.76 10.72
N LEU A 287 -1.80 29.78 9.89
CA LEU A 287 -3.15 29.25 9.69
C LEU A 287 -3.56 28.39 10.90
N GLN A 288 -4.76 28.59 11.45
CA GLN A 288 -5.35 27.66 12.43
C GLN A 288 -6.44 26.83 11.76
N VAL A 289 -6.35 25.51 11.92
CA VAL A 289 -7.33 24.52 11.44
C VAL A 289 -8.22 24.15 12.62
N SER A 290 -9.54 24.15 12.43
CA SER A 290 -10.49 23.57 13.40
C SER A 290 -11.31 22.47 12.74
N THR A 291 -11.41 21.32 13.40
CA THR A 291 -12.17 20.15 12.97
C THR A 291 -13.57 20.18 13.58
N ASN A 292 -14.62 20.02 12.77
CA ASN A 292 -15.99 19.78 13.28
C ASN A 292 -16.59 18.57 12.56
N PHE A 293 -17.18 17.66 13.33
CA PHE A 293 -17.73 16.35 12.94
C PHE A 293 -18.96 16.45 12.01
N SER A 294 -18.79 16.96 10.79
CA SER A 294 -19.79 16.96 9.72
C SER A 294 -19.13 16.71 8.36
N PRO A 295 -19.74 15.92 7.44
CA PRO A 295 -19.11 15.45 6.20
C PRO A 295 -18.97 16.51 5.09
N ARG A 296 -19.07 17.79 5.42
CA ARG A 296 -18.88 18.91 4.48
C ARG A 296 -17.95 19.95 5.08
N PHE A 297 -16.90 20.25 4.34
CA PHE A 297 -15.92 21.27 4.66
C PHE A 297 -16.33 22.56 3.98
N MET A 298 -16.04 23.69 4.62
CA MET A 298 -16.32 25.01 4.06
C MET A 298 -15.08 25.86 4.25
N ILE A 299 -14.33 26.11 3.17
CA ILE A 299 -13.20 27.04 3.20
C ILE A 299 -13.76 28.45 3.03
N ARG A 300 -13.39 29.42 3.88
CA ARG A 300 -13.84 30.82 3.76
C ARG A 300 -12.65 31.72 3.44
N LEU A 301 -12.56 32.21 2.21
CA LEU A 301 -11.51 33.15 1.79
C LEU A 301 -12.10 34.55 1.61
N PRO A 302 -11.71 35.55 2.43
CA PRO A 302 -12.06 36.94 2.16
C PRO A 302 -11.25 37.44 0.95
N LEU A 303 -11.86 37.46 -0.22
CA LEU A 303 -11.24 37.99 -1.42
C LEU A 303 -11.71 39.44 -1.63
N ARG A 304 -10.77 40.38 -1.70
CA ARG A 304 -11.06 41.75 -2.18
C ARG A 304 -10.62 41.84 -3.64
N PHE A 305 -11.53 41.58 -4.57
CA PHE A 305 -11.29 41.82 -5.99
C PHE A 305 -11.71 43.23 -6.40
N PRO A 306 -11.12 43.86 -7.43
CA PRO A 306 -11.55 45.17 -7.92
C PRO A 306 -12.73 45.15 -8.92
N SER A 307 -13.27 43.99 -9.32
CA SER A 307 -14.49 43.84 -10.17
C SER A 307 -14.92 42.36 -10.32
N HIS A 308 -16.06 42.07 -10.97
CA HIS A 308 -16.66 40.72 -11.15
C HIS A 308 -15.81 39.82 -12.07
N PHE A 309 -15.49 38.57 -11.67
CA PHE A 309 -14.66 37.66 -12.48
C PHE A 309 -15.05 36.17 -12.39
N PRO A 310 -14.82 35.39 -13.48
CA PRO A 310 -14.92 33.94 -13.46
C PRO A 310 -13.70 33.25 -12.82
N ILE A 311 -13.94 32.20 -12.03
CA ILE A 311 -12.90 31.34 -11.43
C ILE A 311 -12.76 30.09 -12.30
N ILE A 312 -11.54 29.77 -12.74
CA ILE A 312 -11.21 28.54 -13.47
C ILE A 312 -10.32 27.68 -12.59
N VAL A 313 -10.76 26.45 -12.30
CA VAL A 313 -9.96 25.40 -11.65
C VAL A 313 -9.54 24.42 -12.73
N SER A 314 -8.25 24.31 -13.02
CA SER A 314 -7.71 23.25 -13.88
C SER A 314 -7.19 22.10 -13.02
N SER A 315 -7.50 20.87 -13.42
CA SER A 315 -6.94 19.62 -12.92
C SER A 315 -5.43 19.55 -13.11
#